data_AF-E9KT94-F1
#
_entry.id   AF-E9KT94-F1
#
_cell.length_a   1.000
_cell.length_b   1.000
_cell.length_c   1.000
_cell.angle_alpha   90.00
_cell.angle_beta   90.00
_cell.angle_gamma   90.00
#
_symmetry.space_group_name_H-M   'P 1'
#
loop_
_entity.id
_entity.type
_entity.pdbx_description
1 polymer ?
#
loop_
_entity_poly.entity_id
_entity_poly.type
_entity_poly.pdbx_seq_one_letter_code
_entity_poly.pdbx_strand_id
1 'polypeptide(L)'
;MRGKNREAWDAVFRTYFGKAEPVFALDDLLRLSDELGLDRDLTRQVLTERRYRARVQEDARRAQRLGATGAPFLVVDGRYGVLGAQDSDTLLDLLRTAWDETHLVTLAPAGDAPGCGLGGRAVPARP
;
A
#
# COMPACT_ATOMS: atom_id res chain seq x y z
N MET A 1 10.29 6.62 9.54
CA MET A 1 10.27 5.16 9.29
C MET A 1 11.65 4.75 8.82
N ARG A 2 12.24 3.65 9.34
CA ARG A 2 13.63 3.26 9.05
C ARG A 2 13.82 2.55 7.69
N GLY A 3 12.85 2.63 6.76
CA GLY A 3 12.91 2.01 5.43
C GLY A 3 12.81 0.48 5.37
N LYS A 4 12.94 -0.22 6.50
CA LYS A 4 13.05 -1.69 6.59
C LYS A 4 11.71 -2.46 6.55
N ASN A 5 10.67 -1.92 5.90
CA ASN A 5 9.34 -2.56 5.92
C ASN A 5 9.40 -3.94 5.25
N ARG A 6 9.97 -4.02 4.04
CA ARG A 6 10.07 -5.27 3.28
C ARG A 6 10.89 -6.33 4.03
N GLU A 7 12.05 -5.95 4.54
CA GLU A 7 12.92 -6.88 5.28
C GLU A 7 12.24 -7.37 6.56
N ALA A 8 11.52 -6.50 7.28
CA ALA A 8 10.77 -6.91 8.46
C ALA A 8 9.62 -7.87 8.12
N TRP A 9 8.88 -7.57 7.04
CA TRP A 9 7.80 -8.41 6.57
C TRP A 9 8.31 -9.80 6.15
N ASP A 10 9.38 -9.84 5.35
CA ASP A 10 10.04 -11.09 4.91
C ASP A 10 10.57 -11.90 6.11
N ALA A 11 11.18 -11.23 7.10
CA ALA A 11 11.69 -11.89 8.31
C ALA A 11 10.58 -12.53 9.13
N VAL A 12 9.45 -11.83 9.32
CA VAL A 12 8.28 -12.37 10.03
C VAL A 12 7.67 -13.55 9.25
N PHE A 13 7.44 -13.40 7.95
CA PHE A 13 6.87 -14.45 7.11
C PHE A 13 7.75 -15.71 7.08
N ARG A 14 9.05 -15.55 6.88
CA ARG A 14 10.00 -16.66 6.88
C ARG A 14 10.03 -17.36 8.24
N THR A 15 10.00 -16.62 9.34
CA THR A 15 10.03 -17.19 10.69
C THR A 15 8.76 -17.97 10.99
N TYR A 16 7.60 -17.38 10.71
CA TYR A 16 6.32 -18.00 11.01
C TYR A 16 5.94 -19.13 10.05
N PHE A 17 5.94 -18.87 8.74
CA PHE A 17 5.51 -19.86 7.73
C PHE A 17 6.64 -20.75 7.23
N GLY A 18 7.88 -20.23 7.17
CA GLY A 18 9.02 -21.00 6.67
C GLY A 18 9.67 -21.90 7.73
N LYS A 19 9.76 -21.44 8.97
CA LYS A 19 10.42 -22.16 10.08
C LYS A 19 9.46 -22.71 11.14
N ALA A 20 8.17 -22.37 11.09
CA ALA A 20 7.19 -22.71 12.11
C ALA A 20 7.57 -22.22 13.53
N GLU A 21 8.22 -21.07 13.62
CA GLU A 21 8.61 -20.43 14.89
C GLU A 21 7.62 -19.32 15.31
N PRO A 22 7.49 -19.03 16.62
CA PRO A 22 6.60 -17.98 17.10
C PRO A 22 7.10 -16.57 16.76
N VAL A 23 6.15 -15.65 16.51
CA VAL A 23 6.41 -14.23 16.18
C VAL A 23 5.47 -13.27 16.93
N PHE A 24 4.78 -13.76 17.96
CA PHE A 24 3.66 -13.04 18.60
C PHE A 24 4.01 -12.48 19.97
N ALA A 25 5.09 -12.94 20.60
CA ALA A 25 5.56 -12.40 21.87
C ALA A 25 6.53 -11.21 21.65
N LEU A 26 6.65 -10.35 22.66
CA LEU A 26 7.59 -9.24 22.64
C LEU A 26 9.02 -9.71 22.39
N ASP A 27 9.45 -10.79 23.05
CA ASP A 27 10.81 -11.30 22.91
C ASP A 27 11.08 -11.90 21.52
N ASP A 28 10.07 -12.50 20.87
CA ASP A 28 10.16 -12.96 19.48
C ASP A 28 10.42 -11.77 18.54
N LEU A 29 9.65 -10.70 18.70
CA LEU A 29 9.78 -9.50 17.88
C LEU A 29 11.11 -8.76 18.12
N LEU A 30 11.63 -8.79 19.35
CA LEU A 30 12.94 -8.21 19.66
C LEU A 30 14.08 -9.01 19.05
N ARG A 31 14.00 -10.34 19.05
CA ARG A 31 14.95 -11.20 18.33
C ARG A 31 14.97 -10.86 16.84
N LEU A 32 13.80 -10.76 16.20
CA LEU A 32 13.71 -10.35 14.79
C LEU A 32 14.26 -8.94 14.57
N SER A 33 14.09 -8.03 15.52
CA SER A 33 14.63 -6.68 15.43
C SER A 33 16.16 -6.66 15.42
N ASP A 34 16.80 -7.54 16.20
CA ASP A 34 18.25 -7.69 16.23
C ASP A 34 18.77 -8.23 14.89
N GLU A 35 18.10 -9.25 14.31
CA GLU A 35 18.42 -9.79 12.97
C GLU A 35 18.36 -8.71 11.88
N LEU A 36 17.48 -7.72 12.05
CA LEU A 36 17.29 -6.62 11.11
C LEU A 36 18.22 -5.42 11.39
N GLY A 37 19.04 -5.48 12.43
CA GLY A 37 19.91 -4.36 12.86
C GLY A 37 19.12 -3.16 13.36
N LEU A 38 17.94 -3.39 13.95
CA LEU A 38 17.16 -2.37 14.64
C LEU A 38 17.66 -2.20 16.08
N ASP A 39 17.50 -1.00 16.61
CA ASP A 39 17.83 -0.71 18.01
C ASP A 39 16.84 -1.44 18.93
N ARG A 40 17.34 -2.34 19.78
CA ARG A 40 16.53 -3.23 20.61
C ARG A 40 15.72 -2.47 21.67
N ASP A 41 16.32 -1.49 22.33
CA ASP A 41 15.67 -0.74 23.40
C ASP A 41 14.57 0.18 22.85
N LEU A 42 14.86 0.87 21.76
CA LEU A 42 13.86 1.66 21.04
C LEU A 42 12.75 0.76 20.49
N THR A 43 13.07 -0.42 19.96
CA THR A 43 12.05 -1.35 19.46
C THR A 43 11.16 -1.84 20.60
N ARG A 44 11.75 -2.20 21.75
CA ARG A 44 11.02 -2.56 22.96
C ARG A 44 10.06 -1.43 23.35
N GLN A 45 10.57 -0.21 23.45
CA GLN A 45 9.77 0.96 23.82
C GLN A 45 8.61 1.20 22.83
N VAL A 46 8.87 1.15 21.53
CA VAL A 46 7.85 1.36 20.48
C VAL A 46 6.73 0.32 20.59
N LEU A 47 7.09 -0.96 20.80
CA LEU A 47 6.15 -2.07 20.91
C LEU A 47 5.33 -1.99 22.21
N THR A 48 5.96 -1.69 23.34
CA THR A 48 5.28 -1.60 24.64
C THR A 48 4.37 -0.39 24.74
N GLU A 49 4.80 0.77 24.25
CA GLU A 49 3.98 1.99 24.19
C GLU A 49 2.93 1.95 23.07
N ARG A 50 2.96 0.90 22.23
CA ARG A 50 2.02 0.70 21.12
C ARG A 50 1.96 1.90 20.17
N ARG A 51 3.09 2.56 19.90
CA ARG A 51 3.17 3.85 19.16
C ARG A 51 2.50 3.81 17.77
N TYR A 52 2.48 2.65 17.12
CA TYR A 52 1.88 2.48 15.79
C TYR A 52 0.46 1.88 15.80
N ARG A 53 -0.13 1.63 16.98
CA ARG A 53 -1.45 0.99 17.09
C ARG A 53 -2.54 1.73 16.33
N ALA A 54 -2.56 3.05 16.41
CA ALA A 54 -3.55 3.86 15.70
C ALA A 54 -3.45 3.67 14.18
N ARG A 55 -2.23 3.64 13.62
CA ARG A 55 -2.00 3.41 12.19
C ARG A 55 -2.43 2.02 11.75
N VAL A 56 -2.06 0.98 12.52
CA VAL A 56 -2.49 -0.41 12.24
C VAL A 56 -4.02 -0.52 12.24
N GLN A 57 -4.70 0.14 13.18
CA GLN A 57 -6.17 0.16 13.23
C GLN A 57 -6.78 0.94 12.06
N GLU A 58 -6.15 2.04 11.65
CA GLU A 58 -6.56 2.82 10.49
C GLU A 58 -6.43 2.03 9.20
N ASP A 59 -5.32 1.31 9.00
CA ASP A 59 -5.09 0.45 7.85
C ASP A 59 -6.14 -0.67 7.77
N ALA A 60 -6.45 -1.32 8.91
CA ALA A 60 -7.49 -2.33 8.98
C ALA A 60 -8.88 -1.78 8.62
N ARG A 61 -9.24 -0.60 9.17
CA ARG A 61 -10.51 0.07 8.85
C ARG A 61 -10.56 0.50 7.38
N ARG A 62 -9.44 0.95 6.81
CA ARG A 62 -9.34 1.32 5.40
C ARG A 62 -9.59 0.10 4.51
N ALA A 63 -8.96 -1.03 4.81
CA ALA A 63 -9.20 -2.28 4.09
C ALA A 63 -10.67 -2.71 4.16
N GLN A 64 -11.29 -2.66 5.35
CA GLN A 64 -12.71 -2.96 5.53
C GLN A 64 -13.63 -2.04 4.72
N ARG A 65 -13.38 -0.73 4.70
CA ARG A 65 -14.14 0.22 3.87
C ARG A 65 -14.02 -0.06 2.37
N LEU A 66 -12.92 -0.68 1.95
CA LEU A 66 -12.68 -1.10 0.57
C LEU A 66 -13.24 -2.50 0.27
N GLY A 67 -13.93 -3.14 1.23
CA GLY A 67 -14.59 -4.44 1.05
C GLY A 67 -13.76 -5.65 1.46
N ALA A 68 -12.61 -5.46 2.13
CA ALA A 68 -11.81 -6.59 2.59
C ALA A 68 -12.54 -7.41 3.67
N THR A 69 -12.73 -8.69 3.40
CA THR A 69 -13.26 -9.69 4.36
C THR A 69 -12.20 -10.68 4.84
N GLY A 70 -11.01 -10.64 4.23
CA GLY A 70 -9.87 -11.49 4.55
C GLY A 70 -8.60 -10.99 3.88
N ALA A 71 -7.49 -11.67 4.14
CA ALA A 71 -6.19 -11.41 3.52
C ALA A 71 -5.71 -12.63 2.71
N PRO A 72 -4.90 -12.45 1.65
CA PRO A 72 -4.46 -11.17 1.10
C PRO A 72 -5.61 -10.43 0.37
N PHE A 73 -5.56 -9.11 0.40
CA PHE A 73 -6.48 -8.23 -0.32
C PHE A 73 -5.68 -7.13 -1.00
N LEU A 74 -5.82 -7.02 -2.32
CA LEU A 74 -5.10 -6.04 -3.13
C LEU A 74 -6.08 -5.01 -3.66
N VAL A 75 -5.65 -3.74 -3.67
CA VAL A 75 -6.40 -2.65 -4.28
C VAL A 75 -5.54 -1.99 -5.34
N VAL A 76 -5.99 -2.01 -6.59
CA VAL A 76 -5.31 -1.39 -7.74
C VAL A 76 -6.02 -0.07 -8.08
N ASP A 77 -5.25 1.01 -8.13
CA ASP A 77 -5.71 2.38 -8.46
C ASP A 77 -6.91 2.87 -7.62
N GLY A 78 -7.09 2.32 -6.40
CA GLY A 78 -8.23 2.64 -5.55
C GLY A 78 -9.60 2.20 -6.10
N ARG A 79 -9.64 1.46 -7.22
CA ARG A 79 -10.86 1.09 -7.94
C ARG A 79 -11.10 -0.40 -7.99
N TYR A 80 -10.05 -1.20 -8.19
CA TYR A 80 -10.18 -2.65 -8.30
C TYR A 80 -9.75 -3.32 -7.01
N GLY A 81 -10.67 -4.01 -6.35
CA GLY A 81 -10.38 -4.87 -5.21
C GLY A 81 -10.24 -6.32 -5.62
N VAL A 82 -9.15 -6.98 -5.23
CA VAL A 82 -8.90 -8.41 -5.44
C VAL A 82 -8.85 -9.09 -4.09
N LEU A 83 -9.75 -10.05 -3.88
CA LEU A 83 -9.80 -10.87 -2.67
C LEU A 83 -9.03 -12.17 -2.89
N GLY A 84 -8.19 -12.53 -1.92
CA GLY A 84 -7.47 -13.80 -1.90
C GLY A 84 -6.20 -13.82 -2.75
N ALA A 85 -5.48 -14.93 -2.64
CA ALA A 85 -4.27 -15.18 -3.42
C ALA A 85 -4.66 -15.64 -4.84
N GLN A 86 -4.70 -14.71 -5.78
CA GLN A 86 -4.91 -15.01 -7.19
C GLN A 86 -3.61 -15.46 -7.85
N ASP A 87 -3.73 -16.20 -8.95
CA ASP A 87 -2.58 -16.54 -9.78
C ASP A 87 -2.00 -15.31 -10.49
N SER A 88 -0.78 -15.45 -11.00
CA SER A 88 -0.04 -14.33 -11.57
C SER A 88 -0.65 -13.83 -12.89
N ASP A 89 -1.29 -14.70 -13.66
CA ASP A 89 -1.90 -14.33 -14.95
C ASP A 89 -3.15 -13.48 -14.70
N THR A 90 -4.01 -13.91 -13.77
CA THR A 90 -5.18 -13.14 -13.31
C THR A 90 -4.78 -11.75 -12.81
N LEU A 91 -3.70 -11.66 -12.01
CA LEU A 91 -3.23 -10.37 -11.51
C LEU A 91 -2.65 -9.50 -12.63
N LEU A 92 -1.91 -10.08 -13.57
CA LEU A 92 -1.33 -9.35 -14.70
C LEU A 92 -2.42 -8.76 -15.60
N ASP A 93 -3.47 -9.52 -15.90
CA ASP A 93 -4.57 -9.06 -16.74
C ASP A 93 -5.39 -7.96 -16.05
N LEU A 94 -5.56 -8.04 -14.73
CA LEU A 94 -6.16 -6.94 -13.97
C LEU A 94 -5.31 -5.66 -14.06
N LEU A 95 -3.99 -5.77 -13.89
CA LEU A 95 -3.09 -4.62 -13.96
C LEU A 95 -3.10 -3.97 -15.35
N ARG A 96 -3.15 -4.78 -16.42
CA ARG A 96 -3.31 -4.29 -17.80
C ARG A 96 -4.63 -3.55 -17.97
N THR A 97 -5.73 -4.14 -17.52
CA THR A 97 -7.06 -3.51 -17.61
C THR A 97 -7.10 -2.17 -16.87
N ALA A 98 -6.59 -2.13 -15.64
CA ALA A 98 -6.52 -0.91 -14.86
C ALA A 98 -5.64 0.18 -15.51
N TRP A 99 -4.54 -0.25 -16.15
CA TRP A 99 -3.66 0.65 -16.90
C TRP A 99 -4.35 1.26 -18.12
N ASP A 100 -5.00 0.43 -18.93
CA ASP A 100 -5.66 0.87 -20.16
C ASP A 100 -6.80 1.86 -19.84
N GLU A 101 -7.58 1.61 -18.78
CA GLU A 101 -8.64 2.53 -18.36
C GLU A 101 -8.14 3.88 -17.80
N THR A 102 -6.95 3.91 -17.19
CA THR A 102 -6.36 5.15 -16.66
C THR A 102 -5.61 5.97 -17.71
N HIS A 103 -5.09 5.31 -18.75
CA HIS A 103 -4.19 5.91 -19.74
C HIS A 103 -4.80 5.95 -21.15
N LEU A 104 -6.13 5.95 -21.26
CA LEU A 104 -6.84 6.21 -22.51
C LEU A 104 -6.52 7.62 -23.04
N VAL A 105 -5.51 7.71 -23.90
CA VAL A 105 -5.25 8.91 -24.70
C VAL A 105 -6.30 8.97 -25.81
N THR A 106 -7.40 9.67 -25.54
CA THR A 106 -8.31 10.09 -26.61
C THR A 106 -7.74 11.33 -27.26
N LEU A 107 -7.25 11.20 -28.50
CA LEU A 107 -6.95 12.36 -29.32
C LEU A 107 -8.25 13.07 -29.66
N ALA A 108 -8.57 14.15 -28.95
CA ALA A 108 -9.59 15.09 -29.39
C ALA A 108 -9.12 15.74 -30.70
N PRO A 109 -9.98 15.96 -31.72
CA PRO A 109 -9.64 16.86 -32.79
C PRO A 109 -9.29 18.23 -32.17
N ALA A 110 -8.20 18.84 -32.62
CA ALA A 110 -7.76 20.14 -32.14
C ALA A 110 -8.84 21.19 -32.45
N GLY A 111 -9.74 21.42 -31.49
CA GLY A 111 -10.71 22.48 -31.48
C GLY A 111 -10.51 23.31 -30.23
N ASP A 112 -10.67 24.63 -30.36
CA ASP A 112 -10.50 25.64 -29.30
C ASP A 112 -11.43 25.37 -28.10
N ALA A 113 -11.04 24.43 -27.25
CA ALA A 113 -11.56 24.30 -25.91
C ALA A 113 -10.75 25.26 -25.02
N PRO A 114 -11.40 26.11 -24.20
CA PRO A 114 -10.71 26.95 -23.23
C PRO A 114 -10.10 26.07 -22.13
N GLY A 115 -8.93 25.52 -22.41
CA GLY A 115 -8.08 24.81 -21.46
C GLY A 115 -7.00 25.74 -20.94
N CYS A 116 -6.58 25.53 -19.69
CA CYS A 116 -5.38 26.18 -19.17
C CYS A 116 -4.16 25.47 -19.77
N GLY A 117 -3.82 25.84 -21.00
CA GLY A 117 -2.58 25.41 -21.66
C GLY A 117 -1.37 26.17 -21.13
N LEU A 118 -0.18 25.78 -21.58
CA LEU A 118 1.09 26.44 -21.26
C LEU A 118 1.20 27.90 -21.79
N GLY A 119 0.19 28.39 -22.51
CA GLY A 119 -0.04 29.81 -22.79
C GLY A 119 -1.11 30.33 -21.84
N GLY A 120 -0.78 31.35 -21.03
CA GLY A 120 -1.57 31.83 -19.90
C GLY A 120 -3.05 32.11 -20.15
N ARG A 121 -3.80 32.18 -19.02
CA ARG A 121 -5.27 32.33 -18.99
C ARG A 121 -5.73 33.58 -19.73
N ALA A 122 -6.68 33.40 -20.65
CA ALA A 122 -7.56 34.48 -21.10
C ALA A 122 -8.49 34.88 -19.94
N VAL A 123 -8.41 36.14 -19.51
CA VAL A 123 -9.33 36.73 -18.53
C VAL A 123 -10.57 37.23 -19.29
N PRO A 124 -11.80 36.83 -18.92
CA PRO A 124 -12.98 37.36 -19.56
C PRO A 124 -13.14 38.85 -19.25
N ALA A 125 -13.39 39.66 -20.29
CA ALA A 125 -13.74 41.05 -20.13
C ALA A 125 -15.07 41.16 -19.37
N ARG A 126 -15.02 41.87 -18.24
CA ARG A 126 -16.18 42.20 -17.41
C ARG A 126 -17.00 43.30 -18.11
N PRO A 127 -18.34 43.24 -18.13
CA PRO A 127 -19.14 44.45 -18.31
C PRO A 127 -19.04 45.36 -17.08
#